data_AF-A0A3P3W892-F1
#
_entry.id   AF-A0A3P3W892-F1
#
_cell.length_a   1.000
_cell.length_b   1.000
_cell.length_c   1.000
_cell.angle_alpha   90.00
_cell.angle_beta   90.00
_cell.angle_gamma   90.00
#
_symmetry.space_group_name_H-M   'P 1'
#
loop_
_entity.id
_entity.type
_entity.pdbx_description
1 polymer ?
#
loop_
_entity_poly.entity_id
_entity_poly.type
_entity_poly.pdbx_seq_one_letter_code
_entity_poly.pdbx_strand_id
1 'polypeptide(L)'
;MKKKYFDSICQRKIKLHQIFISASFLLISSFSYSQTTIINPALEGGFENGNTISSNGWTAINPSIDSWNIGNIVSPSSGNNAAYISSDNGSIWNYSQINTVSHLAKEITVPADQPKMELTFKWKAGGEGLDLNDWDNLKVFFVPSSYNLVAGVQIPPSYQIGTLYKLSFSDWNTALISFATVPGTYKLVFSWKSDIVDAVNPPAAIDEVSLIANPPSNFISVATGNWNNATTWNTNSVPTLADNVLIATNHTVTLDANNLAVNDLAIDGTLNYATIATNFDVKGNLTVNSGGNLNAFFNAVGKSITVSRNLINNGNIDLSKGTLGTNILTLNGIIPQTVSGSGTFTNNLIRNLTFNNTSSGGITWNYDNLRIAGNLNFIKGNVALENNTLTLGTGVTAGIGLNAVGALLHTSGGFVSGTFSRWWANTAAGTTLVSGALPIATAGRYPFVNNQGNNHSAYIQRILPTVGGQIACKYTTANSVSAVSIADGSYTVDSKYDGNWIFSTPTNVPVSESYNIALFGQNTFQASNGNSRIIKTASVLEGIHSNGTNLPSSQRTGLTLEQLT
;
A
#
# COMPACT_ATOMS: atom_id res chain seq x y z
N MET A 1 19.41 -0.66 -67.42
CA MET A 1 19.31 0.48 -66.48
C MET A 1 17.85 0.71 -66.09
N LYS A 2 17.37 0.15 -64.97
CA LYS A 2 16.11 0.55 -64.34
C LYS A 2 16.33 0.54 -62.82
N LYS A 3 16.36 1.74 -62.24
CA LYS A 3 16.58 2.02 -60.81
C LYS A 3 15.35 1.60 -59.99
N LYS A 4 15.60 0.94 -58.86
CA LYS A 4 14.64 0.61 -57.81
C LYS A 4 14.03 1.90 -57.22
N TYR A 5 12.70 2.01 -57.24
CA TYR A 5 11.93 3.16 -56.73
C TYR A 5 10.94 2.80 -55.61
N PHE A 6 11.08 1.63 -54.96
CA PHE A 6 10.09 1.17 -53.97
C PHE A 6 10.57 1.15 -52.50
N ASP A 7 11.85 1.43 -52.21
CA ASP A 7 12.37 1.32 -50.84
C ASP A 7 12.06 2.55 -49.94
N SER A 8 11.67 3.69 -50.51
CA SER A 8 11.50 4.95 -49.76
C SER A 8 10.12 5.13 -49.10
N ILE A 9 9.09 4.39 -49.55
CA ILE A 9 7.71 4.50 -49.02
C ILE A 9 7.52 3.61 -47.78
N CYS A 10 8.21 2.46 -47.70
CA CYS A 10 8.11 1.55 -46.56
C CYS A 10 8.82 2.09 -45.31
N GLN A 11 9.97 2.75 -45.47
CA GLN A 11 10.70 3.35 -44.34
C GLN A 11 10.03 4.61 -43.76
N ARG A 12 9.25 5.36 -44.56
CA ARG A 12 8.47 6.51 -44.05
C ARG A 12 7.26 6.08 -43.21
N LYS A 13 6.62 4.95 -43.51
CA LYS A 13 5.51 4.43 -42.68
C LYS A 13 5.98 3.92 -41.31
N ILE A 14 7.18 3.35 -41.23
CA ILE A 14 7.77 2.85 -39.97
C ILE A 14 8.19 4.02 -39.06
N LYS A 15 8.78 5.08 -39.61
CA LYS A 15 9.10 6.29 -38.81
C LYS A 15 7.85 7.05 -38.37
N LEU A 16 6.78 7.09 -39.17
CA LEU A 16 5.52 7.72 -38.75
C LEU A 16 4.78 6.90 -37.68
N HIS A 17 4.86 5.56 -37.72
CA HIS A 17 4.35 4.68 -36.65
C HIS A 17 5.18 4.76 -35.37
N GLN A 18 6.50 4.96 -35.45
CA GLN A 18 7.34 5.17 -34.28
C GLN A 18 7.11 6.56 -33.64
N ILE A 19 6.80 7.58 -34.45
CA ILE A 19 6.47 8.93 -33.94
C ILE A 19 5.03 8.98 -33.35
N PHE A 20 4.10 8.17 -33.86
CA PHE A 20 2.75 8.06 -33.29
C PHE A 20 2.65 7.16 -32.04
N ILE A 21 3.64 6.32 -31.76
CA ILE A 21 3.68 5.49 -30.54
C ILE A 21 4.41 6.21 -29.38
N SER A 22 5.26 7.21 -29.66
CA SER A 22 5.90 8.04 -28.62
C SER A 22 5.05 9.23 -28.13
N ALA A 23 3.84 9.43 -28.66
CA ALA A 23 2.97 10.57 -28.30
C ALA A 23 1.65 10.17 -27.59
N SER A 24 1.51 8.91 -27.16
CA SER A 24 0.30 8.45 -26.47
C SER A 24 0.53 8.28 -24.96
N PHE A 25 -0.31 9.00 -24.21
CA PHE A 25 -0.44 9.05 -22.75
C PHE A 25 0.50 9.97 -21.97
N LEU A 26 0.42 11.26 -22.28
CA LEU A 26 0.31 12.28 -21.22
C LEU A 26 -1.15 12.74 -21.12
N LEU A 27 -2.06 11.80 -20.89
CA LEU A 27 -3.42 12.11 -20.47
C LEU A 27 -3.40 12.14 -18.94
N ILE A 28 -2.90 13.24 -18.39
CA ILE A 28 -3.41 13.70 -17.10
C ILE A 28 -4.84 14.13 -17.42
N SER A 29 -5.82 13.26 -17.19
CA SER A 29 -7.22 13.69 -17.14
C SER A 29 -7.29 14.71 -16.01
N SER A 30 -7.18 15.99 -16.34
CA SER A 30 -7.36 17.09 -15.40
C SER A 30 -8.85 17.22 -15.11
N PHE A 31 -9.39 16.30 -14.31
CA PHE A 31 -10.59 16.58 -13.58
C PHE A 31 -10.22 17.66 -12.58
N SER A 32 -10.59 18.91 -12.89
CA SER A 32 -10.56 19.98 -11.90
C SER A 32 -11.68 19.69 -10.91
N TYR A 33 -11.36 18.98 -9.83
CA TYR A 33 -12.27 18.85 -8.71
C TYR A 33 -12.35 20.20 -8.01
N SER A 34 -13.55 20.76 -7.91
CA SER A 34 -13.78 21.90 -7.02
C SER A 34 -13.58 21.46 -5.57
N GLN A 35 -13.12 22.38 -4.72
CA GLN A 35 -13.14 22.18 -3.27
C GLN A 35 -14.55 21.78 -2.81
N THR A 36 -14.62 20.95 -1.77
CA THR A 36 -15.88 20.55 -1.11
C THR A 36 -15.94 21.18 0.26
N THR A 37 -17.00 21.95 0.53
CA THR A 37 -17.34 22.35 1.89
C THR A 37 -17.99 21.17 2.60
N ILE A 38 -17.31 20.62 3.61
CA ILE A 38 -17.79 19.48 4.41
C ILE A 38 -18.57 19.97 5.63
N ILE A 39 -18.10 21.05 6.26
CA ILE A 39 -18.81 21.72 7.35
C ILE A 39 -19.01 23.18 6.94
N ASN A 40 -20.27 23.59 6.87
CA ASN A 40 -20.65 24.97 6.59
C ASN A 40 -20.67 25.79 7.89
N PRO A 41 -19.82 26.84 8.00
CA PRO A 41 -19.70 27.63 9.22
C PRO A 41 -20.94 28.48 9.53
N ALA A 42 -21.84 28.71 8.57
CA ALA A 42 -23.08 29.48 8.80
C ALA A 42 -24.28 28.58 9.16
N LEU A 43 -24.14 27.26 9.08
CA LEU A 43 -25.21 26.28 9.32
C LEU A 43 -24.80 25.34 10.46
N GLU A 44 -24.50 24.07 10.15
CA GLU A 44 -24.13 23.07 11.15
C GLU A 44 -22.83 23.39 11.89
N GLY A 45 -21.93 24.16 11.27
CA GLY A 45 -20.67 24.59 11.87
C GLY A 45 -20.81 25.83 12.78
N GLY A 46 -21.81 26.66 12.50
CA GLY A 46 -22.21 27.80 13.34
C GLY A 46 -23.32 27.44 14.33
N PHE A 47 -23.72 26.17 14.37
CA PHE A 47 -24.76 25.65 15.26
C PHE A 47 -26.16 26.26 15.04
N GLU A 48 -26.47 26.66 13.81
CA GLU A 48 -27.70 27.38 13.43
C GLU A 48 -28.82 26.50 12.85
N ASN A 49 -28.60 25.19 12.65
CA ASN A 49 -29.65 24.29 12.13
C ASN A 49 -30.71 23.93 13.20
N GLY A 50 -30.45 24.25 14.47
CA GLY A 50 -31.39 24.11 15.58
C GLY A 50 -30.71 24.23 16.94
N ASN A 51 -31.51 24.23 18.02
CA ASN A 51 -31.02 24.52 19.37
C ASN A 51 -30.44 23.30 20.11
N THR A 52 -30.23 22.16 19.44
CA THR A 52 -29.61 20.97 20.04
C THR A 52 -28.33 20.59 19.31
N ILE A 53 -27.46 19.84 19.99
CA ILE A 53 -26.22 19.34 19.38
C ILE A 53 -26.53 18.43 18.18
N SER A 54 -27.53 17.55 18.32
CA SER A 54 -27.92 16.61 17.27
C SER A 54 -28.61 17.27 16.08
N SER A 55 -29.35 18.38 16.26
CA SER A 55 -29.95 19.12 15.13
C SER A 55 -28.89 19.72 14.21
N ASN A 56 -27.68 19.97 14.73
CA ASN A 56 -26.53 20.42 13.97
C ASN A 56 -25.67 19.26 13.44
N GLY A 57 -26.13 18.01 13.58
CA GLY A 57 -25.39 16.83 13.12
C GLY A 57 -24.05 16.64 13.85
N TRP A 58 -23.96 17.10 15.09
CA TRP A 58 -22.88 16.80 16.02
C TRP A 58 -23.36 15.79 17.06
N THR A 59 -22.42 15.15 17.75
CA THR A 59 -22.67 14.23 18.85
C THR A 59 -21.83 14.65 20.04
N ALA A 60 -22.45 14.84 21.21
CA ALA A 60 -21.72 15.08 22.44
C ALA A 60 -21.51 13.79 23.22
N ILE A 61 -20.28 13.59 23.70
CA ILE A 61 -19.87 12.52 24.59
C ILE A 61 -19.49 13.20 25.90
N ASN A 62 -20.52 13.51 26.67
CA ASN A 62 -20.41 14.33 27.87
C ASN A 62 -20.29 13.46 29.14
N PRO A 63 -19.53 13.92 30.14
CA PRO A 63 -19.70 13.51 31.53
C PRO A 63 -21.04 14.07 32.08
N SER A 64 -21.33 13.77 33.35
CA SER A 64 -22.50 14.35 34.03
C SER A 64 -22.41 15.87 34.28
N ILE A 65 -21.20 16.44 34.21
CA ILE A 65 -20.90 17.88 34.34
C ILE A 65 -19.83 18.27 33.31
N ASP A 66 -19.64 19.57 33.10
CA ASP A 66 -18.77 20.15 32.06
C ASP A 66 -19.09 19.61 30.67
N SER A 67 -20.38 19.65 30.37
CA SER A 67 -20.99 19.13 29.17
C SER A 67 -20.93 20.16 28.03
N TRP A 68 -20.76 19.69 26.80
CA TRP A 68 -21.02 20.51 25.62
C TRP A 68 -22.52 20.80 25.50
N ASN A 69 -22.85 22.06 25.19
CA ASN A 69 -24.19 22.60 25.03
C ASN A 69 -24.24 23.57 23.83
N ILE A 70 -25.43 23.81 23.27
CA ILE A 70 -25.67 24.83 22.22
C ILE A 70 -26.51 25.96 22.81
N GLY A 71 -26.18 27.20 22.50
CA GLY A 71 -26.99 28.36 22.87
C GLY A 71 -26.26 29.68 22.75
N ASN A 72 -26.84 30.74 23.33
CA ASN A 72 -26.38 32.12 23.17
C ASN A 72 -25.67 32.72 24.40
N ILE A 73 -25.52 31.96 25.49
CA ILE A 73 -24.92 32.40 26.77
C ILE A 73 -23.51 32.99 26.56
N VAL A 74 -22.75 32.46 25.59
CA VAL A 74 -21.36 32.88 25.33
C VAL A 74 -21.22 34.09 24.43
N SER A 75 -22.34 34.71 24.01
CA SER A 75 -22.38 35.73 22.95
C SER A 75 -21.73 35.20 21.65
N PRO A 76 -22.48 34.43 20.85
CA PRO A 76 -22.00 33.81 19.61
C PRO A 76 -21.23 34.77 18.71
N SER A 77 -20.23 34.25 18.01
CA SER A 77 -19.38 35.06 17.12
C SER A 77 -20.12 35.55 15.89
N SER A 78 -21.10 34.75 15.46
CA SER A 78 -22.04 35.01 14.38
C SER A 78 -23.34 34.27 14.70
N GLY A 79 -24.43 34.56 14.00
CA GLY A 79 -25.71 33.87 14.21
C GLY A 79 -26.31 34.07 15.61
N ASN A 80 -27.07 33.08 16.07
CA ASN A 80 -27.77 33.08 17.36
C ASN A 80 -27.21 32.08 18.36
N ASN A 81 -26.39 31.12 17.93
CA ASN A 81 -25.94 29.99 18.72
C ASN A 81 -24.44 29.76 18.60
N ALA A 82 -23.84 29.22 19.64
CA ALA A 82 -22.49 28.67 19.63
C ALA A 82 -22.46 27.39 20.47
N ALA A 83 -21.43 26.55 20.29
CA ALA A 83 -21.20 25.40 21.14
C ALA A 83 -20.25 25.76 22.28
N TYR A 84 -20.57 25.38 23.50
CA TYR A 84 -19.74 25.70 24.66
C TYR A 84 -19.87 24.68 25.78
N ILE A 85 -18.88 24.67 26.65
CA ILE A 85 -18.86 23.87 27.86
C ILE A 85 -19.64 24.57 28.98
N SER A 86 -20.41 23.80 29.72
CA SER A 86 -21.17 24.29 30.87
C SER A 86 -21.18 23.28 32.01
N SER A 87 -21.03 23.78 33.23
CA SER A 87 -21.15 23.00 34.46
C SER A 87 -22.59 22.61 34.81
N ASP A 88 -23.61 23.26 34.23
CA ASP A 88 -25.02 23.11 34.62
C ASP A 88 -25.97 22.81 33.45
N ASN A 89 -25.45 22.14 32.40
CA ASN A 89 -26.21 21.79 31.19
C ASN A 89 -26.71 23.01 30.40
N GLY A 90 -25.88 24.05 30.30
CA GLY A 90 -26.05 25.13 29.33
C GLY A 90 -26.84 26.33 29.84
N SER A 91 -26.99 26.50 31.16
CA SER A 91 -27.59 27.72 31.71
C SER A 91 -26.52 28.78 32.02
N ILE A 92 -25.30 28.36 32.35
CA ILE A 92 -24.14 29.25 32.58
C ILE A 92 -22.92 28.86 31.74
N TRP A 93 -22.00 29.80 31.55
CA TRP A 93 -20.72 29.58 30.87
C TRP A 93 -19.55 29.48 31.87
N ASN A 94 -19.63 28.49 32.75
CA ASN A 94 -18.58 28.13 33.70
C ASN A 94 -18.32 26.62 33.65
N TYR A 95 -17.19 26.17 34.20
CA TYR A 95 -16.90 24.74 34.44
C TYR A 95 -16.65 24.44 35.91
N SER A 96 -16.79 23.17 36.27
CA SER A 96 -16.97 22.69 37.65
C SER A 96 -15.69 22.40 38.44
N GLN A 97 -14.52 22.79 37.92
CA GLN A 97 -13.20 22.58 38.55
C GLN A 97 -12.92 21.11 38.93
N ILE A 98 -13.40 20.15 38.13
CA ILE A 98 -13.07 18.72 38.30
C ILE A 98 -12.22 18.20 37.16
N ASN A 99 -11.44 17.15 37.45
CA ASN A 99 -10.74 16.41 36.40
C ASN A 99 -11.74 15.64 35.55
N THR A 100 -12.01 16.17 34.36
CA THR A 100 -12.95 15.57 33.43
C THR A 100 -12.58 15.91 31.99
N VAL A 101 -13.15 15.12 31.08
CA VAL A 101 -12.97 15.27 29.63
C VAL A 101 -14.32 15.12 28.95
N SER A 102 -14.70 16.10 28.13
CA SER A 102 -15.92 16.07 27.33
C SER A 102 -15.59 16.25 25.86
N HIS A 103 -16.33 15.56 24.99
CA HIS A 103 -16.07 15.58 23.55
C HIS A 103 -17.30 16.02 22.77
N LEU A 104 -17.09 16.82 21.73
CA LEU A 104 -18.07 17.16 20.71
C LEU A 104 -17.53 16.68 19.36
N ALA A 105 -18.22 15.72 18.75
CA ALA A 105 -17.76 15.03 17.55
C ALA A 105 -18.71 15.20 16.37
N LYS A 106 -18.16 15.30 15.17
CA LYS A 106 -18.90 15.22 13.91
C LYS A 106 -18.30 14.15 13.02
N GLU A 107 -19.14 13.30 12.44
CA GLU A 107 -18.71 12.35 11.42
C GLU A 107 -18.42 13.08 10.11
N ILE A 108 -17.27 12.79 9.52
CA ILE A 108 -16.74 13.46 8.35
C ILE A 108 -16.39 12.41 7.30
N THR A 109 -16.89 12.61 6.08
CA THR A 109 -16.43 11.85 4.91
C THR A 109 -15.47 12.71 4.10
N VAL A 110 -14.22 12.30 4.02
CA VAL A 110 -13.21 12.92 3.14
C VAL A 110 -13.46 12.41 1.73
N PRO A 111 -13.80 13.30 0.76
CA PRO A 111 -14.05 12.90 -0.61
C PRO A 111 -12.85 12.19 -1.25
N ALA A 112 -13.13 11.33 -2.22
CA ALA A 112 -12.07 10.84 -3.10
C ALA A 112 -11.38 12.03 -3.78
N ASP A 113 -10.06 11.93 -3.93
CA ASP A 113 -9.23 12.90 -4.64
C ASP A 113 -9.22 14.34 -4.06
N GLN A 114 -9.64 14.50 -2.79
CA GLN A 114 -9.53 15.77 -2.05
C GLN A 114 -8.87 15.59 -0.66
N PRO A 115 -7.57 15.19 -0.62
CA PRO A 115 -6.90 14.82 0.63
C PRO A 115 -6.47 16.01 1.49
N LYS A 116 -6.54 17.25 0.98
CA LYS A 116 -6.12 18.46 1.70
C LYS A 116 -7.28 19.04 2.49
N MET A 117 -7.16 19.01 3.80
CA MET A 117 -8.18 19.50 4.70
C MET A 117 -7.77 20.86 5.26
N GLU A 118 -8.69 21.81 5.21
CA GLU A 118 -8.56 23.10 5.88
C GLU A 118 -9.70 23.25 6.88
N LEU A 119 -9.34 23.21 8.16
CA LEU A 119 -10.25 23.43 9.27
C LEU A 119 -10.06 24.85 9.80
N THR A 120 -11.13 25.62 9.82
CA THR A 120 -11.20 26.90 10.53
C THR A 120 -12.30 26.87 11.56
N PHE A 121 -12.12 27.54 12.69
CA PHE A 121 -13.20 27.74 13.66
C PHE A 121 -12.89 28.95 14.53
N LYS A 122 -13.95 29.56 15.07
CA LYS A 122 -13.85 30.55 16.13
C LYS A 122 -13.76 29.86 17.47
N TRP A 123 -12.94 30.38 18.37
CA TRP A 123 -12.84 29.85 19.73
C TRP A 123 -12.61 30.93 20.78
N LYS A 124 -13.09 30.63 21.99
CA LYS A 124 -12.79 31.33 23.24
C LYS A 124 -12.54 30.29 24.32
N ALA A 125 -11.50 30.46 25.11
CA ALA A 125 -11.27 29.63 26.28
C ALA A 125 -10.42 30.39 27.30
N GLY A 126 -10.91 30.49 28.54
CA GLY A 126 -10.10 30.82 29.72
C GLY A 126 -9.15 29.66 29.94
N GLY A 127 -9.49 28.68 30.75
CA GLY A 127 -8.64 27.52 30.98
C GLY A 127 -7.22 27.90 31.46
N GLU A 128 -6.27 26.97 31.42
CA GLU A 128 -5.03 27.09 32.18
C GLU A 128 -3.78 26.55 31.51
N GLY A 129 -2.65 27.11 31.96
CA GLY A 129 -1.30 26.59 31.75
C GLY A 129 -0.42 27.45 30.86
N LEU A 130 0.88 27.24 30.95
CA LEU A 130 1.91 27.89 30.13
C LEU A 130 2.31 26.98 28.97
N ASP A 131 2.87 27.51 27.88
CA ASP A 131 3.46 26.80 26.73
C ASP A 131 2.79 25.45 26.38
N LEU A 132 3.33 24.32 26.90
CA LEU A 132 2.91 22.95 26.62
C LEU A 132 2.14 22.26 27.77
N ASN A 133 1.83 22.98 28.86
CA ASN A 133 1.10 22.42 29.99
C ASN A 133 -0.33 22.06 29.60
N ASP A 134 -0.68 20.79 29.79
CA ASP A 134 -1.97 20.24 29.44
C ASP A 134 -2.87 20.15 30.69
N TRP A 135 -3.37 21.29 31.15
CA TRP A 135 -4.29 21.43 32.30
C TRP A 135 -5.72 21.62 31.80
N ASP A 136 -6.20 22.87 31.76
CA ASP A 136 -7.56 23.19 31.34
C ASP A 136 -7.56 23.80 29.95
N ASN A 137 -7.98 23.05 28.94
CA ASN A 137 -7.85 23.50 27.56
C ASN A 137 -8.78 22.78 26.59
N LEU A 138 -8.99 23.42 25.45
CA LEU A 138 -9.59 22.81 24.27
C LEU A 138 -8.50 22.22 23.38
N LYS A 139 -8.74 20.99 22.92
CA LYS A 139 -7.96 20.28 21.89
C LYS A 139 -8.85 19.85 20.74
N VAL A 140 -8.25 19.75 19.56
CA VAL A 140 -8.94 19.25 18.36
C VAL A 140 -8.28 17.95 17.91
N PHE A 141 -9.08 16.95 17.55
CA PHE A 141 -8.61 15.65 17.10
C PHE A 141 -9.30 15.24 15.80
N PHE A 142 -8.59 14.46 14.99
CA PHE A 142 -9.14 13.80 13.81
C PHE A 142 -8.87 12.30 13.91
N VAL A 143 -9.90 11.54 14.24
CA VAL A 143 -9.79 10.10 14.56
C VAL A 143 -10.49 9.26 13.48
N PRO A 144 -10.04 8.01 13.24
CA PRO A 144 -10.79 7.08 12.39
C PRO A 144 -12.24 6.92 12.87
N SER A 145 -13.20 6.71 11.95
CA SER A 145 -14.61 6.52 12.33
C SER A 145 -14.84 5.37 13.34
N SER A 146 -13.98 4.36 13.31
CA SER A 146 -14.00 3.22 14.25
C SER A 146 -13.49 3.55 15.66
N TYR A 147 -12.89 4.71 15.88
CA TYR A 147 -12.41 5.10 17.20
C TYR A 147 -13.59 5.32 18.16
N ASN A 148 -13.56 4.63 19.31
CA ASN A 148 -14.60 4.72 20.31
C ASN A 148 -14.31 5.86 21.30
N LEU A 149 -15.12 6.92 21.26
CA LEU A 149 -15.02 8.05 22.17
C LEU A 149 -15.70 7.72 23.50
N VAL A 150 -15.04 8.04 24.61
CA VAL A 150 -15.55 7.78 25.96
C VAL A 150 -15.41 9.06 26.79
N ALA A 151 -16.48 9.45 27.49
CA ALA A 151 -16.45 10.61 28.40
C ALA A 151 -15.44 10.36 29.54
N GLY A 152 -14.74 11.41 29.95
CA GLY A 152 -13.69 11.34 30.97
C GLY A 152 -12.37 10.72 30.50
N VAL A 153 -12.28 10.24 29.24
CA VAL A 153 -11.07 9.64 28.68
C VAL A 153 -10.47 10.57 27.62
N GLN A 154 -9.18 10.87 27.76
CA GLN A 154 -8.43 11.65 26.78
C GLN A 154 -8.18 10.86 25.50
N ILE A 155 -8.17 11.54 24.35
CA ILE A 155 -7.78 10.96 23.06
C ILE A 155 -6.25 10.97 22.94
N PRO A 156 -5.61 9.90 22.43
CA PRO A 156 -4.17 9.87 22.25
C PRO A 156 -3.63 11.08 21.45
N PRO A 157 -2.51 11.69 21.87
CA PRO A 157 -1.93 12.84 21.19
C PRO A 157 -1.59 12.61 19.70
N SER A 158 -1.41 11.35 19.28
CA SER A 158 -1.17 10.99 17.87
C SER A 158 -2.30 11.35 16.91
N TYR A 159 -3.51 11.60 17.43
CA TYR A 159 -4.67 12.04 16.63
C TYR A 159 -4.93 13.54 16.74
N GLN A 160 -4.17 14.26 17.57
CA GLN A 160 -4.39 15.68 17.77
C GLN A 160 -4.02 16.44 16.50
N ILE A 161 -4.87 17.40 16.14
CA ILE A 161 -4.61 18.38 15.10
C ILE A 161 -4.65 19.78 15.72
N GLY A 162 -3.84 20.70 15.20
CA GLY A 162 -3.71 22.05 15.78
C GLY A 162 -2.94 22.05 17.11
N THR A 163 -3.28 22.99 17.99
CA THR A 163 -2.57 23.28 19.24
C THR A 163 -3.48 23.10 20.47
N LEU A 164 -3.02 23.54 21.65
CA LEU A 164 -3.84 23.73 22.85
C LEU A 164 -4.48 25.11 22.81
N TYR A 165 -5.80 25.18 22.96
CA TYR A 165 -6.57 26.42 22.92
C TYR A 165 -7.02 26.80 24.34
N LYS A 166 -6.46 27.91 24.85
CA LYS A 166 -6.59 28.39 26.24
C LYS A 166 -6.09 29.84 26.37
N LEU A 167 -6.33 30.44 27.52
CA LEU A 167 -5.95 31.78 27.99
C LEU A 167 -6.31 32.93 27.04
N SER A 168 -7.38 32.77 26.26
CA SER A 168 -7.89 33.78 25.34
C SER A 168 -9.42 33.71 25.25
N PHE A 169 -10.09 34.58 26.01
CA PHE A 169 -11.55 34.57 26.16
C PHE A 169 -12.22 35.95 26.15
N SER A 170 -11.47 37.04 26.00
CA SER A 170 -12.07 38.37 25.84
C SER A 170 -12.84 38.46 24.52
N ASP A 171 -12.19 38.01 23.45
CA ASP A 171 -12.66 38.09 22.07
C ASP A 171 -12.61 36.72 21.39
N TRP A 172 -13.42 36.55 20.35
CA TRP A 172 -13.39 35.35 19.51
C TRP A 172 -12.10 35.31 18.69
N ASN A 173 -11.31 34.27 18.91
CA ASN A 173 -10.08 34.00 18.15
C ASN A 173 -10.40 33.11 16.95
N THR A 174 -9.57 33.15 15.91
CA THR A 174 -9.70 32.24 14.76
C THR A 174 -8.57 31.24 14.78
N ALA A 175 -8.92 29.96 14.71
CA ALA A 175 -7.97 28.88 14.47
C ALA A 175 -7.98 28.50 12.98
N LEU A 176 -6.81 28.22 12.43
CA LEU A 176 -6.62 27.67 11.08
C LEU A 176 -5.70 26.44 11.21
N ILE A 177 -6.18 25.29 10.77
CA ILE A 177 -5.44 24.03 10.77
C ILE A 177 -5.50 23.42 9.37
N SER A 178 -4.35 23.30 8.73
CA SER A 178 -4.22 22.58 7.46
C SER A 178 -3.58 21.21 7.72
N PHE A 179 -4.19 20.16 7.20
CA PHE A 179 -3.66 18.81 7.30
C PHE A 179 -4.00 17.96 6.07
N ALA A 180 -3.33 16.83 5.95
CA ALA A 180 -3.50 15.91 4.85
C ALA A 180 -3.98 14.56 5.37
N THR A 181 -4.97 13.96 4.72
CA THR A 181 -5.49 12.64 5.09
C THR A 181 -5.89 11.83 3.86
N VAL A 182 -5.94 10.51 4.00
CA VAL A 182 -6.43 9.64 2.93
C VAL A 182 -7.97 9.69 2.86
N PRO A 183 -8.58 9.41 1.70
CA PRO A 183 -10.03 9.32 1.59
C PRO A 183 -10.62 8.28 2.54
N GLY A 184 -11.77 8.59 3.14
CA GLY A 184 -12.42 7.72 4.11
C GLY A 184 -13.31 8.48 5.08
N THR A 185 -13.85 7.76 6.06
CA THR A 185 -14.72 8.33 7.10
C THR A 185 -13.97 8.47 8.41
N TYR A 186 -14.11 9.63 9.04
CA TYR A 186 -13.41 10.06 10.24
C TYR A 186 -14.38 10.75 11.20
N LYS A 187 -13.90 11.09 12.40
CA LYS A 187 -14.57 12.01 13.31
C LYS A 187 -13.66 13.21 13.57
N LEU A 188 -14.18 14.42 13.33
CA LEU A 188 -13.60 15.64 13.86
C LEU A 188 -14.10 15.81 15.29
N VAL A 189 -13.20 16.00 16.25
CA VAL A 189 -13.54 16.03 17.68
C VAL A 189 -12.95 17.26 18.34
N PHE A 190 -13.79 18.07 18.96
CA PHE A 190 -13.40 19.12 19.91
C PHE A 190 -13.49 18.53 21.31
N SER A 191 -12.40 18.56 22.06
CA SER A 191 -12.29 17.96 23.38
C SER A 191 -11.93 19.02 24.41
N TRP A 192 -12.79 19.20 25.40
CA TRP A 192 -12.47 19.99 26.58
C TRP A 192 -11.92 19.07 27.65
N LYS A 193 -10.77 19.45 28.20
CA LYS A 193 -10.18 18.83 29.38
C LYS A 193 -10.13 19.88 30.48
N SER A 194 -10.52 19.50 31.69
CA SER A 194 -10.24 20.25 32.90
C SER A 194 -9.57 19.36 33.95
N ASP A 195 -8.94 19.97 34.95
CA ASP A 195 -8.40 19.34 36.14
C ASP A 195 -9.03 19.90 37.44
N ILE A 196 -8.39 19.68 38.60
CA ILE A 196 -8.98 19.89 39.94
C ILE A 196 -8.47 21.14 40.66
N VAL A 197 -7.57 21.94 40.08
CA VAL A 197 -6.94 23.08 40.78
C VAL A 197 -7.17 24.39 40.01
N ASP A 198 -7.38 25.48 40.75
CA ASP A 198 -7.27 26.89 40.32
C ASP A 198 -8.14 27.41 39.16
N ALA A 199 -9.25 26.73 38.79
CA ALA A 199 -10.01 27.04 37.58
C ALA A 199 -10.13 28.51 37.13
N VAL A 200 -9.60 28.76 35.95
CA VAL A 200 -9.72 30.04 35.24
C VAL A 200 -10.90 29.97 34.26
N ASN A 201 -12.08 30.37 34.75
CA ASN A 201 -13.25 30.55 33.89
C ASN A 201 -13.02 31.68 32.87
N PRO A 202 -13.62 31.59 31.68
CA PRO A 202 -14.64 30.61 31.26
C PRO A 202 -14.07 29.39 30.53
N PRO A 203 -14.82 28.27 30.40
CA PRO A 203 -14.37 27.11 29.65
C PRO A 203 -14.50 27.32 28.13
N ALA A 204 -14.15 26.31 27.34
CA ALA A 204 -14.16 26.41 25.89
C ALA A 204 -15.55 26.73 25.31
N ALA A 205 -15.55 27.64 24.34
CA ALA A 205 -16.63 27.90 23.40
C ALA A 205 -16.06 27.90 21.97
N ILE A 206 -16.81 27.34 21.03
CA ILE A 206 -16.49 27.29 19.61
C ILE A 206 -17.68 27.72 18.76
N ASP A 207 -17.39 28.27 17.60
CA ASP A 207 -18.39 28.74 16.63
C ASP A 207 -17.77 28.76 15.22
N GLU A 208 -18.59 28.95 14.19
CA GLU A 208 -18.20 29.05 12.78
C GLU A 208 -17.20 27.97 12.33
N VAL A 209 -17.42 26.71 12.75
CA VAL A 209 -16.57 25.59 12.34
C VAL A 209 -16.74 25.36 10.84
N SER A 210 -15.69 25.55 10.06
CA SER A 210 -15.63 25.20 8.65
C SER A 210 -14.59 24.14 8.40
N LEU A 211 -14.95 23.13 7.60
CA LEU A 211 -14.01 22.15 7.09
C LEU A 211 -14.17 22.09 5.59
N ILE A 212 -13.10 22.40 4.88
CA ILE A 212 -13.04 22.34 3.42
C ILE A 212 -12.06 21.25 3.02
N ALA A 213 -12.48 20.39 2.11
CA ALA A 213 -11.61 19.44 1.42
C ALA A 213 -11.21 20.02 0.07
N ASN A 214 -9.92 19.98 -0.23
CA ASN A 214 -9.32 20.54 -1.42
C ASN A 214 -8.61 19.44 -2.23
N PRO A 215 -8.60 19.54 -3.57
CA PRO A 215 -7.80 18.65 -4.40
C PRO A 215 -6.29 18.81 -4.11
N PRO A 216 -5.46 17.82 -4.50
CA PRO A 216 -4.01 17.95 -4.45
C PRO A 216 -3.51 19.22 -5.15
N SER A 217 -2.53 19.89 -4.58
CA SER A 217 -1.79 20.95 -5.29
C SER A 217 -0.70 20.31 -6.16
N ASN A 218 -0.34 20.98 -7.27
CA ASN A 218 0.70 20.49 -8.17
C ASN A 218 2.01 21.23 -7.94
N PHE A 219 3.03 20.49 -7.51
CA PHE A 219 4.39 20.98 -7.30
C PHE A 219 5.26 20.55 -8.47
N ILE A 220 6.03 21.47 -9.00
CA ILE A 220 6.98 21.24 -10.08
C ILE A 220 8.35 21.73 -9.60
N SER A 221 9.38 20.88 -9.72
CA SER A 221 10.74 21.32 -9.39
C SER A 221 11.16 22.43 -10.35
N VAL A 222 11.65 23.56 -9.82
CA VAL A 222 12.19 24.70 -10.60
C VAL A 222 13.71 24.80 -10.52
N ALA A 223 14.33 23.98 -9.68
CA ALA A 223 15.77 23.85 -9.55
C ALA A 223 16.16 22.43 -9.08
N THR A 224 17.43 22.09 -9.27
CA THR A 224 18.06 20.96 -8.57
C THR A 224 18.24 21.31 -7.09
N GLY A 225 17.88 20.41 -6.19
CA GLY A 225 17.94 20.67 -4.76
C GLY A 225 17.36 19.58 -3.87
N ASN A 226 17.29 19.89 -2.58
CA ASN A 226 16.68 19.02 -1.59
C ASN A 226 15.16 19.10 -1.66
N TRP A 227 14.48 17.99 -1.36
CA TRP A 227 13.02 17.92 -1.30
C TRP A 227 12.45 18.91 -0.28
N ASN A 228 13.06 19.01 0.91
CA ASN A 228 12.59 19.88 1.98
C ASN A 228 13.03 21.34 1.85
N ASN A 229 13.59 21.75 0.71
CA ASN A 229 13.88 23.15 0.43
C ASN A 229 12.75 23.77 -0.42
N ALA A 230 12.09 24.79 0.12
CA ALA A 230 11.02 25.53 -0.56
C ALA A 230 11.46 26.08 -1.94
N THR A 231 12.71 26.50 -2.10
CA THR A 231 13.22 27.06 -3.36
C THR A 231 13.38 26.01 -4.47
N THR A 232 13.28 24.72 -4.15
CA THR A 232 13.26 23.65 -5.14
C THR A 232 11.97 23.68 -5.96
N TRP A 233 10.89 24.28 -5.44
CA TRP A 233 9.53 24.12 -5.97
C TRP A 233 8.91 25.42 -6.47
N ASN A 234 8.06 25.32 -7.50
CA ASN A 234 7.36 26.44 -8.13
C ASN A 234 6.43 27.24 -7.20
N THR A 235 5.97 26.65 -6.10
CA THR A 235 5.10 27.29 -5.11
C THR A 235 5.87 28.00 -4.00
N ASN A 236 7.21 27.92 -4.01
CA ASN A 236 8.08 28.37 -2.91
C ASN A 236 7.63 27.79 -1.54
N SER A 237 7.21 26.53 -1.55
CA SER A 237 6.82 25.75 -0.37
C SER A 237 7.23 24.29 -0.57
N VAL A 238 7.22 23.49 0.49
CA VAL A 238 7.60 22.06 0.44
C VAL A 238 6.35 21.20 0.16
N PRO A 239 6.37 20.27 -0.82
CA PRO A 239 5.27 19.36 -1.06
C PRO A 239 4.99 18.46 0.14
N THR A 240 3.72 18.22 0.40
CA THR A 240 3.23 17.33 1.45
C THR A 240 2.68 16.02 0.87
N LEU A 241 2.27 15.10 1.75
CA LEU A 241 1.68 13.82 1.36
C LEU A 241 0.38 13.93 0.54
N ALA A 242 -0.27 15.08 0.56
CA ALA A 242 -1.50 15.34 -0.18
C ALA A 242 -1.28 16.02 -1.54
N ASP A 243 -0.03 16.36 -1.88
CA ASP A 243 0.29 17.09 -3.10
C ASP A 243 0.75 16.14 -4.20
N ASN A 244 0.60 16.57 -5.46
CA ASN A 244 1.20 15.90 -6.61
C ASN A 244 2.53 16.57 -6.94
N VAL A 245 3.54 15.78 -7.30
CA VAL A 245 4.88 16.28 -7.63
C VAL A 245 5.30 15.84 -9.02
N LEU A 246 5.84 16.79 -9.78
CA LEU A 246 6.63 16.56 -10.98
C LEU A 246 8.08 17.00 -10.75
N ILE A 247 9.01 16.05 -10.87
CA ILE A 247 10.44 16.36 -10.98
C ILE A 247 10.76 16.58 -12.46
N ALA A 248 10.92 17.84 -12.85
CA ALA A 248 11.11 18.26 -14.22
C ALA A 248 12.45 17.79 -14.80
N THR A 249 12.51 17.70 -16.13
CA THR A 249 13.72 17.33 -16.89
C THR A 249 14.93 18.15 -16.46
N ASN A 250 16.11 17.52 -16.44
CA ASN A 250 17.39 18.11 -16.01
C ASN A 250 17.47 18.53 -14.53
N HIS A 251 16.41 18.40 -13.73
CA HIS A 251 16.51 18.60 -12.30
C HIS A 251 16.83 17.29 -11.57
N THR A 252 17.65 17.41 -10.53
CA THR A 252 17.84 16.35 -9.54
C THR A 252 17.25 16.80 -8.22
N VAL A 253 16.23 16.10 -7.75
CA VAL A 253 15.65 16.32 -6.42
C VAL A 253 16.14 15.22 -5.48
N THR A 254 16.62 15.61 -4.30
CA THR A 254 17.16 14.69 -3.29
C THR A 254 16.26 14.63 -2.06
N LEU A 255 15.76 13.44 -1.72
CA LEU A 255 15.02 13.18 -0.50
C LEU A 255 15.97 13.24 0.70
N ASP A 256 15.87 14.29 1.51
CA ASP A 256 16.81 14.63 2.58
C ASP A 256 16.26 14.42 4.01
N ALA A 257 15.04 13.91 4.15
CA ALA A 257 14.42 13.58 5.43
C ALA A 257 13.72 12.22 5.42
N ASN A 258 13.37 11.71 6.61
CA ASN A 258 12.56 10.50 6.77
C ASN A 258 11.06 10.80 6.67
N ASN A 259 10.27 9.76 6.39
CA ASN A 259 8.81 9.79 6.38
C ASN A 259 8.23 10.84 5.41
N LEU A 260 8.98 11.12 4.35
CA LEU A 260 8.49 11.92 3.24
C LEU A 260 7.47 11.11 2.44
N ALA A 261 6.40 11.78 2.06
CA ALA A 261 5.32 11.18 1.30
C ALA A 261 4.73 12.20 0.33
N VAL A 262 4.06 11.70 -0.69
CA VAL A 262 3.41 12.49 -1.74
C VAL A 262 2.15 11.75 -2.21
N ASN A 263 1.21 12.46 -2.83
CA ASN A 263 0.06 11.83 -3.48
C ASN A 263 0.54 11.16 -4.78
N ASP A 264 0.57 11.88 -5.91
CA ASP A 264 1.14 11.36 -7.16
C ASP A 264 2.58 11.86 -7.37
N LEU A 265 3.43 11.02 -7.93
CA LEU A 265 4.81 11.38 -8.29
C LEU A 265 5.07 11.10 -9.77
N ALA A 266 5.47 12.12 -10.52
CA ALA A 266 6.01 12.03 -11.86
C ALA A 266 7.50 12.44 -11.87
N ILE A 267 8.34 11.68 -12.58
CA ILE A 267 9.77 11.94 -12.69
C ILE A 267 10.20 12.02 -14.16
N ASP A 268 10.49 13.23 -14.63
CA ASP A 268 11.16 13.49 -15.91
C ASP A 268 12.67 13.69 -15.71
N GLY A 269 13.07 14.20 -14.54
CA GLY A 269 14.46 14.40 -14.13
C GLY A 269 15.03 13.22 -13.33
N THR A 270 15.58 13.49 -12.15
CA THR A 270 16.15 12.46 -11.26
C THR A 270 15.66 12.64 -9.83
N LEU A 271 15.19 11.55 -9.21
CA LEU A 271 14.94 11.46 -7.77
C LEU A 271 16.03 10.63 -7.10
N ASN A 272 16.76 11.25 -6.17
CA ASN A 272 17.80 10.63 -5.36
C ASN A 272 17.39 10.56 -3.88
N TYR A 273 18.07 9.72 -3.11
CA TYR A 273 17.97 9.70 -1.65
C TYR A 273 19.26 10.23 -1.02
N ALA A 274 19.13 10.98 0.06
CA ALA A 274 20.24 11.35 0.92
C ALA A 274 20.51 10.26 1.98
N THR A 275 21.49 10.51 2.85
CA THR A 275 21.87 9.60 3.94
C THR A 275 20.71 9.34 4.90
N ILE A 276 19.97 10.38 5.32
CA ILE A 276 18.94 10.30 6.37
C ILE A 276 17.69 9.58 5.89
N ALA A 277 17.25 9.86 4.65
CA ALA A 277 16.01 9.28 4.10
C ALA A 277 16.11 7.76 4.02
N THR A 278 15.18 7.04 4.66
CA THR A 278 15.10 5.57 4.66
C THR A 278 13.97 5.04 3.80
N ASN A 279 12.89 5.81 3.68
CA ASN A 279 11.68 5.48 2.95
C ASN A 279 11.13 6.72 2.23
N PHE A 280 10.33 6.48 1.19
CA PHE A 280 9.49 7.48 0.54
C PHE A 280 8.16 6.83 0.15
N ASP A 281 7.05 7.47 0.50
CA ASP A 281 5.72 6.93 0.25
C ASP A 281 5.00 7.71 -0.85
N VAL A 282 4.68 7.03 -1.95
CA VAL A 282 3.78 7.53 -2.99
C VAL A 282 2.39 6.94 -2.74
N LYS A 283 1.49 7.75 -2.17
CA LYS A 283 0.12 7.34 -1.79
C LYS A 283 -0.78 7.13 -3.01
N GLY A 284 -0.44 7.80 -4.10
CA GLY A 284 -1.04 7.68 -5.42
C GLY A 284 -0.19 6.86 -6.38
N ASN A 285 -0.13 7.31 -7.63
CA ASN A 285 0.61 6.70 -8.72
C ASN A 285 2.06 7.19 -8.75
N LEU A 286 2.98 6.27 -9.04
CA LEU A 286 4.36 6.58 -9.37
C LEU A 286 4.56 6.43 -10.87
N THR A 287 4.98 7.50 -11.53
CA THR A 287 5.34 7.52 -12.95
C THR A 287 6.78 7.97 -13.12
N VAL A 288 7.65 7.09 -13.61
CA VAL A 288 8.99 7.46 -14.08
C VAL A 288 8.93 7.59 -15.59
N ASN A 289 8.96 8.81 -16.10
CA ASN A 289 8.81 9.08 -17.53
C ASN A 289 10.09 8.74 -18.30
N SER A 290 10.00 8.73 -19.63
CA SER A 290 11.18 8.51 -20.48
C SER A 290 12.24 9.58 -20.21
N GLY A 291 13.48 9.14 -19.97
CA GLY A 291 14.59 10.01 -19.51
C GLY A 291 14.66 10.22 -18.00
N GLY A 292 13.58 9.92 -17.27
CA GLY A 292 13.51 9.99 -15.81
C GLY A 292 14.30 8.89 -15.10
N ASN A 293 14.85 9.22 -13.94
CA ASN A 293 15.61 8.29 -13.10
C ASN A 293 15.11 8.29 -11.65
N LEU A 294 14.80 7.11 -11.11
CA LEU A 294 14.57 6.91 -9.68
C LEU A 294 15.72 6.08 -9.09
N ASN A 295 16.55 6.70 -8.26
CA ASN A 295 17.67 6.05 -7.60
C ASN A 295 17.35 5.83 -6.13
N ALA A 296 16.80 4.66 -5.79
CA ALA A 296 16.37 4.34 -4.43
C ALA A 296 17.55 3.92 -3.55
N PHE A 297 18.62 4.71 -3.50
CA PHE A 297 19.82 4.44 -2.73
C PHE A 297 20.61 5.71 -2.42
N PHE A 298 21.47 5.63 -1.41
CA PHE A 298 22.55 6.58 -1.18
C PHE A 298 23.86 5.80 -1.08
N ASN A 299 24.82 6.08 -1.97
CA ASN A 299 26.02 5.26 -2.16
C ASN A 299 25.67 3.78 -2.38
N ALA A 300 26.12 2.88 -1.49
CA ALA A 300 25.78 1.45 -1.54
C ALA A 300 24.57 1.07 -0.69
N VAL A 301 24.01 2.01 0.07
CA VAL A 301 22.91 1.77 1.01
C VAL A 301 21.59 2.00 0.30
N GLY A 302 20.88 0.93 -0.01
CA GLY A 302 19.57 1.04 -0.65
C GLY A 302 18.46 1.48 0.31
N LYS A 303 17.48 2.19 -0.23
CA LYS A 303 16.37 2.87 0.47
C LYS A 303 15.03 2.38 -0.03
N SER A 304 13.98 2.49 0.77
CA SER A 304 12.68 1.92 0.44
C SER A 304 11.78 2.93 -0.27
N ILE A 305 10.89 2.39 -1.11
CA ILE A 305 9.79 3.14 -1.72
C ILE A 305 8.50 2.33 -1.59
N THR A 306 7.42 2.99 -1.18
CA THR A 306 6.08 2.42 -1.12
C THR A 306 5.21 3.08 -2.18
N VAL A 307 4.47 2.29 -2.95
CA VAL A 307 3.52 2.79 -3.95
C VAL A 307 2.14 2.20 -3.65
N SER A 308 1.14 3.07 -3.47
CA SER A 308 -0.22 2.68 -3.10
C SER A 308 -1.22 2.63 -4.27
N ARG A 309 -0.89 3.20 -5.44
CA ARG A 309 -1.62 2.97 -6.70
C ARG A 309 -0.68 2.42 -7.79
N ASN A 310 -0.81 2.83 -9.04
CA ASN A 310 -0.06 2.23 -10.14
C ASN A 310 1.42 2.65 -10.15
N LEU A 311 2.29 1.77 -10.62
CA LEU A 311 3.68 2.07 -10.96
C LEU A 311 3.84 1.99 -12.47
N ILE A 312 4.16 3.12 -13.11
CA ILE A 312 4.45 3.22 -14.53
C ILE A 312 5.92 3.61 -14.67
N ASN A 313 6.73 2.74 -15.25
CA ASN A 313 8.15 3.00 -15.50
C ASN A 313 8.42 3.00 -17.00
N ASN A 314 8.64 4.18 -17.56
CA ASN A 314 9.08 4.42 -18.94
C ASN A 314 10.53 4.93 -19.01
N GLY A 315 11.17 5.14 -17.85
CA GLY A 315 12.55 5.59 -17.69
C GLY A 315 13.44 4.51 -17.10
N ASN A 316 14.20 4.85 -16.07
CA ASN A 316 15.02 3.91 -15.30
C ASN A 316 14.70 3.97 -13.81
N ILE A 317 14.52 2.79 -13.21
CA ILE A 317 14.41 2.60 -11.76
C ILE A 317 15.59 1.76 -11.29
N ASP A 318 16.41 2.31 -10.38
CA ASP A 318 17.47 1.55 -9.71
C ASP A 318 17.07 1.17 -8.29
N LEU A 319 16.64 -0.08 -8.17
CA LEU A 319 16.36 -0.79 -6.91
C LEU A 319 17.39 -1.91 -6.69
N SER A 320 18.62 -1.75 -7.19
CA SER A 320 19.62 -2.82 -7.19
C SER A 320 20.59 -2.79 -6.01
N LYS A 321 20.52 -1.79 -5.13
CA LYS A 321 21.46 -1.60 -4.00
C LYS A 321 20.83 -2.02 -2.65
N GLY A 322 21.63 -2.19 -1.61
CA GLY A 322 21.14 -2.56 -0.27
C GLY A 322 21.28 -4.04 0.09
N THR A 323 20.66 -4.41 1.21
CA THR A 323 20.77 -5.71 1.90
C THR A 323 19.40 -6.40 2.01
N LEU A 324 19.31 -7.57 2.67
CA LEU A 324 18.04 -8.29 2.84
C LEU A 324 16.96 -7.53 3.66
N GLY A 325 17.37 -6.54 4.47
CA GLY A 325 16.47 -5.74 5.32
C GLY A 325 16.29 -4.28 4.87
N THR A 326 16.90 -3.88 3.75
CA THR A 326 16.87 -2.49 3.25
C THR A 326 16.55 -2.49 1.74
N ASN A 327 16.14 -1.37 1.17
CA ASN A 327 15.77 -1.28 -0.26
C ASN A 327 14.61 -2.18 -0.69
N ILE A 328 13.41 -1.77 -0.28
CA ILE A 328 12.18 -2.49 -0.54
C ILE A 328 11.33 -1.67 -1.51
N LEU A 329 10.88 -2.29 -2.61
CA LEU A 329 9.68 -1.85 -3.31
C LEU A 329 8.48 -2.49 -2.64
N THR A 330 7.57 -1.68 -2.09
CA THR A 330 6.31 -2.16 -1.51
C THR A 330 5.14 -1.70 -2.37
N LEU A 331 4.35 -2.64 -2.88
CA LEU A 331 3.07 -2.37 -3.52
C LEU A 331 1.96 -2.48 -2.47
N ASN A 332 1.54 -1.32 -1.95
CA ASN A 332 0.67 -1.17 -0.78
C ASN A 332 -0.70 -0.58 -1.14
N GLY A 333 -1.43 -1.27 -2.02
CA GLY A 333 -2.73 -0.81 -2.51
C GLY A 333 -3.93 -1.34 -1.74
N ILE A 334 -5.01 -0.57 -1.70
CA ILE A 334 -6.34 -1.03 -1.28
C ILE A 334 -7.33 -1.16 -2.47
N ILE A 335 -6.87 -0.77 -3.66
CA ILE A 335 -7.53 -0.89 -4.95
C ILE A 335 -6.62 -1.66 -5.91
N PRO A 336 -7.12 -2.12 -7.08
CA PRO A 336 -6.29 -2.82 -8.04
C PRO A 336 -5.08 -1.96 -8.45
N GLN A 337 -3.90 -2.56 -8.49
CA GLN A 337 -2.66 -1.88 -8.89
C GLN A 337 -2.10 -2.50 -10.16
N THR A 338 -1.48 -1.68 -11.00
CA THR A 338 -0.74 -2.13 -12.18
C THR A 338 0.71 -1.69 -12.07
N VAL A 339 1.64 -2.60 -12.36
CA VAL A 339 3.07 -2.32 -12.57
C VAL A 339 3.34 -2.48 -14.06
N SER A 340 3.73 -1.41 -14.75
CA SER A 340 3.80 -1.36 -16.22
C SER A 340 4.79 -0.32 -16.75
N GLY A 341 4.87 -0.22 -18.07
CA GLY A 341 5.73 0.73 -18.80
C GLY A 341 6.82 0.03 -19.59
N SER A 342 7.53 0.80 -20.42
CA SER A 342 8.56 0.30 -21.34
C SER A 342 10.00 0.55 -20.88
N GLY A 343 10.15 1.10 -19.68
CA GLY A 343 11.43 1.45 -19.07
C GLY A 343 12.20 0.25 -18.56
N THR A 344 13.27 0.52 -17.83
CA THR A 344 14.16 -0.51 -17.29
C THR A 344 14.22 -0.45 -15.78
N PHE A 345 14.40 -1.62 -15.18
CA PHE A 345 14.95 -1.72 -13.84
C PHE A 345 16.45 -1.99 -14.00
N THR A 346 17.29 -1.21 -13.32
CA THR A 346 18.75 -1.38 -13.42
C THR A 346 19.14 -2.82 -13.10
N ASN A 347 19.91 -3.46 -14.00
CA ASN A 347 20.30 -4.88 -13.96
C ASN A 347 19.14 -5.90 -14.03
N ASN A 348 17.95 -5.49 -14.48
CA ASN A 348 16.72 -6.30 -14.44
C ASN A 348 16.45 -6.86 -13.04
N LEU A 349 16.73 -6.06 -12.01
CA LEU A 349 16.80 -6.51 -10.64
C LEU A 349 16.06 -5.56 -9.69
N ILE A 350 15.31 -6.15 -8.77
CA ILE A 350 14.82 -5.50 -7.56
C ILE A 350 15.47 -6.18 -6.37
N ARG A 351 15.98 -5.40 -5.42
CA ARG A 351 16.62 -5.92 -4.22
C ARG A 351 15.62 -6.69 -3.35
N ASN A 352 14.59 -6.03 -2.83
CA ASN A 352 13.50 -6.68 -2.11
C ASN A 352 12.15 -6.21 -2.64
N LEU A 353 11.18 -7.11 -2.73
CA LEU A 353 9.82 -6.81 -3.23
C LEU A 353 8.78 -7.31 -2.23
N THR A 354 7.85 -6.43 -1.86
CA THR A 354 6.71 -6.77 -0.99
C THR A 354 5.40 -6.49 -1.70
N PHE A 355 4.53 -7.49 -1.73
CA PHE A 355 3.13 -7.39 -2.11
C PHE A 355 2.27 -7.26 -0.86
N ASN A 356 1.56 -6.13 -0.75
CA ASN A 356 0.71 -5.79 0.37
C ASN A 356 -0.60 -5.15 -0.11
N ASN A 357 -1.28 -5.79 -1.07
CA ASN A 357 -2.49 -5.26 -1.68
C ASN A 357 -3.75 -5.97 -1.14
N THR A 358 -4.72 -5.22 -0.60
CA THR A 358 -5.99 -5.78 -0.07
C THR A 358 -7.12 -5.85 -1.08
N SER A 359 -6.93 -5.32 -2.29
CA SER A 359 -7.95 -5.33 -3.31
C SER A 359 -8.26 -6.74 -3.80
N SER A 360 -9.54 -7.01 -4.08
CA SER A 360 -9.96 -8.22 -4.78
C SER A 360 -9.43 -8.31 -6.22
N GLY A 361 -9.16 -7.17 -6.87
CA GLY A 361 -8.55 -7.13 -8.20
C GLY A 361 -7.02 -7.33 -8.19
N GLY A 362 -6.38 -7.28 -7.02
CA GLY A 362 -4.97 -7.59 -6.86
C GLY A 362 -4.01 -6.65 -7.60
N ILE A 363 -2.89 -7.23 -8.06
CA ILE A 363 -1.81 -6.53 -8.75
C ILE A 363 -1.63 -7.16 -10.14
N THR A 364 -1.74 -6.37 -11.21
CA THR A 364 -1.31 -6.77 -12.55
C THR A 364 0.14 -6.37 -12.77
N TRP A 365 0.98 -7.33 -13.14
CA TRP A 365 2.42 -7.16 -13.30
C TRP A 365 2.82 -7.37 -14.76
N ASN A 366 3.18 -6.28 -15.43
CA ASN A 366 3.50 -6.22 -16.86
C ASN A 366 5.00 -6.01 -17.12
N TYR A 367 5.86 -6.69 -16.34
CA TYR A 367 7.31 -6.71 -16.55
C TYR A 367 7.84 -8.14 -16.64
N ASP A 368 8.53 -8.44 -17.72
CA ASP A 368 9.11 -9.76 -17.95
C ASP A 368 10.56 -9.87 -17.48
N ASN A 369 10.96 -11.09 -17.11
CA ASN A 369 12.31 -11.50 -16.75
C ASN A 369 12.99 -10.67 -15.64
N LEU A 370 12.21 -10.15 -14.70
CA LEU A 370 12.75 -9.43 -13.56
C LEU A 370 13.20 -10.38 -12.45
N ARG A 371 14.32 -10.04 -11.78
CA ARG A 371 14.89 -10.82 -10.67
C ARG A 371 14.70 -10.11 -9.34
N ILE A 372 14.23 -10.84 -8.34
CA ILE A 372 14.19 -10.41 -6.94
C ILE A 372 15.42 -11.00 -6.25
N ALA A 373 16.37 -10.17 -5.90
CA ALA A 373 17.68 -10.64 -5.46
C ALA A 373 17.75 -11.01 -3.98
N GLY A 374 16.99 -10.30 -3.16
CA GLY A 374 16.74 -10.56 -1.75
C GLY A 374 15.34 -11.15 -1.56
N ASN A 375 14.58 -10.62 -0.61
CA ASN A 375 13.31 -11.20 -0.20
C ASN A 375 12.17 -10.84 -1.16
N LEU A 376 11.36 -11.85 -1.48
CA LEU A 376 10.02 -11.69 -2.04
C LEU A 376 9.00 -11.96 -0.94
N ASN A 377 8.21 -10.96 -0.59
CA ASN A 377 7.28 -11.03 0.53
C ASN A 377 5.82 -10.88 0.08
N PHE A 378 5.01 -11.89 0.38
CA PHE A 378 3.56 -11.86 0.23
C PHE A 378 2.93 -11.65 1.61
N ILE A 379 2.63 -10.40 1.96
CA ILE A 379 1.83 -10.11 3.15
C ILE A 379 0.36 -10.38 2.84
N LYS A 380 -0.11 -9.83 1.71
CA LYS A 380 -1.47 -9.99 1.18
C LYS A 380 -1.53 -9.56 -0.29
N GLY A 381 -2.49 -10.14 -1.01
CA GLY A 381 -2.82 -9.76 -2.38
C GLY A 381 -2.46 -10.80 -3.42
N ASN A 382 -3.28 -10.86 -4.46
CA ASN A 382 -3.08 -11.73 -5.61
C ASN A 382 -2.33 -10.97 -6.70
N VAL A 383 -1.41 -11.64 -7.39
CA VAL A 383 -0.54 -11.03 -8.41
C VAL A 383 -0.72 -11.77 -9.74
N ALA A 384 -1.20 -11.07 -10.75
CA ALA A 384 -1.28 -11.57 -12.12
C ALA A 384 0.02 -11.19 -12.84
N LEU A 385 0.90 -12.16 -13.08
CA LEU A 385 2.10 -11.95 -13.90
C LEU A 385 1.76 -11.98 -15.41
N GLU A 386 0.52 -12.29 -15.78
CA GLU A 386 0.10 -12.44 -17.17
C GLU A 386 0.94 -13.51 -17.88
N ASN A 387 1.68 -13.13 -18.92
CA ASN A 387 2.62 -14.01 -19.63
C ASN A 387 4.07 -13.84 -19.15
N ASN A 388 4.30 -13.01 -18.14
CA ASN A 388 5.63 -12.63 -17.68
C ASN A 388 6.21 -13.65 -16.70
N THR A 389 7.54 -13.60 -16.57
CA THR A 389 8.32 -14.38 -15.62
C THR A 389 8.90 -13.48 -14.53
N LEU A 390 8.64 -13.82 -13.27
CA LEU A 390 9.32 -13.25 -12.11
C LEU A 390 10.25 -14.30 -11.48
N THR A 391 11.52 -13.96 -11.29
CA THR A 391 12.52 -14.88 -10.75
C THR A 391 12.94 -14.47 -9.33
N LEU A 392 12.87 -15.37 -8.36
CA LEU A 392 13.47 -15.19 -7.05
C LEU A 392 14.91 -15.72 -7.03
N GLY A 393 15.88 -14.85 -6.75
CA GLY A 393 17.31 -15.12 -6.71
C GLY A 393 18.09 -14.68 -7.97
N THR A 394 19.41 -14.52 -7.82
CA THR A 394 20.28 -13.87 -8.83
C THR A 394 21.15 -14.80 -9.66
N GLY A 395 21.27 -16.08 -9.35
CA GLY A 395 21.99 -16.99 -10.24
C GLY A 395 23.51 -17.08 -10.10
N VAL A 396 24.11 -16.65 -8.98
CA VAL A 396 25.57 -16.74 -8.80
C VAL A 396 25.97 -17.76 -7.73
N THR A 397 26.91 -18.65 -8.08
CA THR A 397 27.36 -19.79 -7.27
C THR A 397 28.27 -19.40 -6.08
N ALA A 398 28.88 -18.22 -6.05
CA ALA A 398 29.67 -17.72 -4.91
C ALA A 398 30.10 -16.24 -5.08
N GLY A 399 29.19 -15.36 -5.52
CA GLY A 399 29.52 -13.95 -5.80
C GLY A 399 29.53 -13.08 -4.54
N ILE A 400 30.72 -12.62 -4.16
CA ILE A 400 31.16 -11.69 -3.10
C ILE A 400 30.47 -10.29 -3.04
N GLY A 401 29.16 -10.21 -3.27
CA GLY A 401 28.39 -8.97 -3.12
C GLY A 401 27.05 -9.22 -2.44
N LEU A 402 27.04 -9.31 -1.10
CA LEU A 402 25.90 -9.15 -0.17
C LEU A 402 24.54 -9.81 -0.49
N ASN A 403 24.48 -10.77 -1.42
CA ASN A 403 23.25 -11.34 -1.97
C ASN A 403 23.22 -12.86 -1.80
N ALA A 404 22.96 -13.30 -0.57
CA ALA A 404 22.55 -14.66 -0.30
C ALA A 404 21.14 -14.88 -0.86
N VAL A 405 20.89 -16.07 -1.42
CA VAL A 405 19.63 -16.55 -2.00
C VAL A 405 18.39 -15.90 -1.35
N GLY A 406 17.59 -15.21 -2.16
CA GLY A 406 16.37 -14.55 -1.72
C GLY A 406 15.36 -15.49 -1.07
N ALA A 407 14.83 -15.13 0.10
CA ALA A 407 13.79 -15.90 0.75
C ALA A 407 12.41 -15.52 0.22
N LEU A 408 11.52 -16.52 0.13
CA LEU A 408 10.09 -16.26 0.01
C LEU A 408 9.52 -16.14 1.42
N LEU A 409 8.94 -14.99 1.74
CA LEU A 409 8.14 -14.77 2.94
C LEU A 409 6.68 -14.76 2.51
N HIS A 410 5.83 -15.50 3.23
CA HIS A 410 4.43 -15.68 2.83
C HIS A 410 3.51 -15.71 4.04
N THR A 411 2.50 -14.85 4.00
CA THR A 411 1.38 -14.79 4.94
C THR A 411 0.07 -15.09 4.20
N SER A 412 -0.20 -14.40 3.10
CA SER A 412 -1.42 -14.58 2.29
C SER A 412 -1.23 -14.10 0.84
N GLY A 413 -2.13 -14.54 -0.05
CA GLY A 413 -2.08 -14.24 -1.48
C GLY A 413 -1.16 -15.15 -2.27
N GLY A 414 -0.90 -14.78 -3.52
CA GLY A 414 -0.06 -15.56 -4.44
C GLY A 414 -0.17 -15.11 -5.88
N PHE A 415 0.51 -15.82 -6.77
CA PHE A 415 0.41 -15.59 -8.21
C PHE A 415 -0.86 -16.26 -8.77
N VAL A 416 -1.66 -15.54 -9.56
CA VAL A 416 -2.84 -16.09 -10.25
C VAL A 416 -2.54 -16.52 -11.69
N SER A 417 -1.45 -16.02 -12.26
CA SER A 417 -1.05 -16.29 -13.65
C SER A 417 0.47 -16.11 -13.83
N GLY A 418 0.95 -16.48 -15.01
CA GLY A 418 2.34 -16.36 -15.46
C GLY A 418 3.29 -17.38 -14.84
N THR A 419 4.59 -17.05 -14.90
CA THR A 419 5.66 -17.98 -14.53
C THR A 419 6.41 -17.44 -13.31
N PHE A 420 6.49 -18.24 -12.26
CA PHE A 420 7.37 -17.98 -11.12
C PHE A 420 8.60 -18.88 -11.21
N SER A 421 9.77 -18.26 -11.35
CA SER A 421 11.06 -18.94 -11.35
C SER A 421 11.75 -18.78 -10.01
N ARG A 422 12.47 -19.81 -9.57
CA ARG A 422 13.29 -19.78 -8.38
C ARG A 422 14.70 -20.25 -8.71
N TRP A 423 15.68 -19.49 -8.25
CA TRP A 423 17.06 -19.96 -8.14
C TRP A 423 17.23 -20.87 -6.92
N TRP A 424 17.81 -22.03 -7.15
CA TRP A 424 18.18 -23.00 -6.15
C TRP A 424 19.70 -22.99 -5.98
N ALA A 425 20.20 -22.74 -4.77
CA ALA A 425 21.62 -22.91 -4.49
C ALA A 425 22.04 -24.39 -4.48
N ASN A 426 23.36 -24.64 -4.56
CA ASN A 426 23.92 -25.99 -4.69
C ASN A 426 23.47 -26.94 -3.58
N THR A 427 23.30 -26.47 -2.34
CA THR A 427 22.88 -27.27 -1.18
C THR A 427 21.40 -27.08 -0.79
N ALA A 428 20.65 -26.27 -1.53
CA ALA A 428 19.26 -25.95 -1.18
C ALA A 428 18.33 -27.13 -1.47
N ALA A 429 17.82 -27.76 -0.41
CA ALA A 429 16.94 -28.93 -0.46
C ALA A 429 15.44 -28.59 -0.58
N GLY A 430 15.03 -27.34 -0.31
CA GLY A 430 13.63 -26.92 -0.41
C GLY A 430 12.79 -27.34 0.79
N THR A 431 11.51 -27.65 0.55
CA THR A 431 10.56 -28.02 1.61
C THR A 431 10.48 -29.53 1.72
N THR A 432 10.80 -30.08 2.90
CA THR A 432 10.62 -31.50 3.19
C THR A 432 9.16 -31.91 3.05
N LEU A 433 8.90 -32.97 2.29
CA LEU A 433 7.56 -33.50 2.07
C LEU A 433 7.34 -34.74 2.96
N VAL A 434 6.18 -34.78 3.61
CA VAL A 434 5.78 -35.85 4.53
C VAL A 434 4.39 -36.32 4.13
N SER A 435 4.25 -37.64 3.93
CA SER A 435 2.98 -38.28 3.59
C SER A 435 1.92 -37.97 4.65
N GLY A 436 0.71 -37.60 4.23
CA GLY A 436 -0.41 -37.29 5.13
C GLY A 436 -0.39 -35.86 5.69
N ALA A 437 0.61 -35.03 5.38
CA ALA A 437 0.75 -33.68 5.91
C ALA A 437 0.80 -32.61 4.80
N LEU A 438 0.34 -31.40 5.11
CA LEU A 438 0.47 -30.25 4.21
C LEU A 438 1.84 -29.57 4.42
N PRO A 439 2.64 -29.41 3.35
CA PRO A 439 3.79 -28.51 3.36
C PRO A 439 3.39 -27.08 3.75
N ILE A 440 4.10 -26.50 4.73
CA ILE A 440 3.91 -25.10 5.19
C ILE A 440 5.15 -24.23 4.99
N ALA A 441 6.35 -24.82 4.89
CA ALA A 441 7.59 -24.07 4.78
C ALA A 441 7.79 -23.44 3.40
N THR A 442 8.34 -22.22 3.33
CA THR A 442 8.45 -21.44 2.09
C THR A 442 9.66 -21.78 1.21
N ALA A 443 10.63 -22.55 1.72
CA ALA A 443 11.91 -22.81 1.05
C ALA A 443 11.79 -23.49 -0.33
N GLY A 444 10.77 -24.33 -0.53
CA GLY A 444 10.47 -24.98 -1.81
C GLY A 444 9.15 -24.56 -2.44
N ARG A 445 8.49 -23.51 -1.93
CA ARG A 445 7.14 -23.11 -2.32
C ARG A 445 7.13 -22.27 -3.60
N TYR A 446 6.18 -22.57 -4.48
CA TYR A 446 5.73 -21.77 -5.61
C TYR A 446 4.33 -21.26 -5.27
N PRO A 447 4.16 -19.99 -4.86
CA PRO A 447 2.97 -19.51 -4.17
C PRO A 447 1.87 -19.14 -5.17
N PHE A 448 1.29 -20.12 -5.86
CA PHE A 448 0.16 -19.90 -6.75
C PHE A 448 -1.18 -19.95 -5.99
N VAL A 449 -2.14 -19.19 -6.49
CA VAL A 449 -3.54 -19.21 -6.06
C VAL A 449 -4.43 -19.18 -7.30
N ASN A 450 -5.68 -19.64 -7.18
CA ASN A 450 -6.65 -19.47 -8.27
C ASN A 450 -7.28 -18.06 -8.22
N ASN A 451 -8.21 -17.78 -9.14
CA ASN A 451 -8.86 -16.46 -9.23
C ASN A 451 -9.71 -16.10 -7.99
N GLN A 452 -10.09 -17.08 -7.16
CA GLN A 452 -10.78 -16.84 -5.88
C GLN A 452 -9.80 -16.69 -4.70
N GLY A 453 -8.49 -16.79 -4.92
CA GLY A 453 -7.46 -16.73 -3.87
C GLY A 453 -7.25 -18.06 -3.13
N ASN A 454 -7.84 -19.16 -3.57
CA ASN A 454 -7.63 -20.47 -2.95
C ASN A 454 -6.23 -20.99 -3.26
N ASN A 455 -5.60 -21.69 -2.30
CA ASN A 455 -4.24 -22.17 -2.41
C ASN A 455 -4.07 -23.18 -3.56
N HIS A 456 -3.27 -22.81 -4.56
CA HIS A 456 -2.86 -23.66 -5.68
C HIS A 456 -1.33 -23.81 -5.76
N SER A 457 -0.66 -23.68 -4.61
CA SER A 457 0.79 -23.72 -4.54
C SER A 457 1.35 -25.06 -5.00
N ALA A 458 2.55 -25.01 -5.57
CA ALA A 458 3.39 -26.19 -5.73
C ALA A 458 4.55 -26.15 -4.73
N TYR A 459 5.09 -27.31 -4.37
CA TYR A 459 6.29 -27.43 -3.57
C TYR A 459 7.27 -28.39 -4.23
N ILE A 460 8.55 -28.06 -4.13
CA ILE A 460 9.64 -28.92 -4.57
C ILE A 460 10.57 -29.21 -3.38
N GLN A 461 10.97 -30.47 -3.27
CA GLN A 461 12.09 -30.92 -2.47
C GLN A 461 13.17 -31.49 -3.40
N ARG A 462 14.43 -31.17 -3.13
CA ARG A 462 15.60 -31.71 -3.80
C ARG A 462 16.31 -32.66 -2.84
N ILE A 463 16.49 -33.91 -3.24
CA ILE A 463 17.17 -34.95 -2.45
C ILE A 463 18.66 -34.95 -2.81
N LEU A 464 19.50 -34.68 -1.81
CA LEU A 464 20.97 -34.59 -1.95
C LEU A 464 21.40 -33.70 -3.13
N PRO A 465 21.08 -32.39 -3.10
CA PRO A 465 21.41 -31.46 -4.16
C PRO A 465 22.93 -31.21 -4.24
N THR A 466 23.46 -31.11 -5.47
CA THR A 466 24.90 -30.90 -5.72
C THR A 466 25.19 -29.67 -6.59
N VAL A 467 24.28 -29.30 -7.48
CA VAL A 467 24.46 -28.15 -8.41
C VAL A 467 23.25 -27.24 -8.34
N GLY A 468 23.47 -25.93 -8.22
CA GLY A 468 22.41 -24.92 -8.24
C GLY A 468 21.91 -24.62 -9.64
N GLY A 469 20.72 -24.02 -9.74
CA GLY A 469 20.07 -23.74 -11.02
C GLY A 469 18.68 -23.16 -10.87
N GLN A 470 17.97 -22.94 -11.97
CA GLN A 470 16.59 -22.46 -11.92
C GLN A 470 15.61 -23.60 -12.11
N ILE A 471 14.56 -23.58 -11.30
CA ILE A 471 13.34 -24.32 -11.58
C ILE A 471 12.23 -23.29 -11.62
N ALA A 472 11.56 -23.21 -12.76
CA ALA A 472 10.40 -22.38 -12.97
C ALA A 472 9.14 -23.22 -12.96
N CYS A 473 8.04 -22.62 -12.52
CA CYS A 473 6.72 -23.20 -12.56
C CYS A 473 5.77 -22.18 -13.20
N LYS A 474 4.99 -22.62 -14.18
CA LYS A 474 3.83 -21.90 -14.71
C LYS A 474 2.57 -22.60 -14.24
N TYR A 475 1.65 -21.83 -13.68
CA TYR A 475 0.33 -22.32 -13.28
C TYR A 475 -0.72 -21.85 -14.30
N THR A 476 -1.53 -22.77 -14.80
CA THR A 476 -2.72 -22.46 -15.60
C THR A 476 -3.95 -22.82 -14.79
N THR A 477 -4.77 -21.82 -14.48
CA THR A 477 -6.01 -22.02 -13.75
C THR A 477 -7.09 -22.64 -14.64
N ALA A 478 -7.90 -23.50 -14.05
CA ALA A 478 -9.18 -23.94 -14.59
C ALA A 478 -10.27 -23.89 -13.50
N ASN A 479 -11.53 -23.94 -13.90
CA ASN A 479 -12.69 -24.03 -13.00
C ASN A 479 -13.44 -25.37 -13.14
N SER A 480 -12.89 -26.30 -13.91
CA SER A 480 -13.54 -27.56 -14.28
C SER A 480 -12.78 -28.77 -13.78
N VAL A 481 -13.54 -29.85 -13.66
CA VAL A 481 -13.06 -31.20 -13.40
C VAL A 481 -13.57 -32.08 -14.53
N SER A 482 -12.68 -32.84 -15.16
CA SER A 482 -13.02 -33.75 -16.26
C SER A 482 -12.87 -35.21 -15.84
N ALA A 483 -13.71 -36.08 -16.40
CA ALA A 483 -13.58 -37.52 -16.22
C ALA A 483 -12.33 -38.07 -16.93
N VAL A 484 -11.65 -39.03 -16.30
CA VAL A 484 -10.48 -39.73 -16.83
C VAL A 484 -10.50 -41.20 -16.40
N SER A 485 -9.59 -42.00 -16.96
CA SER A 485 -9.33 -43.35 -16.48
C SER A 485 -7.83 -43.61 -16.55
N ILE A 486 -7.13 -43.32 -15.46
CA ILE A 486 -5.66 -43.43 -15.38
C ILE A 486 -5.31 -44.31 -14.18
N ALA A 487 -4.69 -45.47 -14.43
CA ALA A 487 -4.22 -46.35 -13.38
C ALA A 487 -2.95 -45.79 -12.71
N ASP A 488 -2.93 -45.78 -11.37
CA ASP A 488 -1.80 -45.43 -10.53
C ASP A 488 -1.70 -46.45 -9.37
N GLY A 489 -0.90 -47.50 -9.59
CA GLY A 489 -0.83 -48.65 -8.70
C GLY A 489 -2.17 -49.38 -8.61
N SER A 490 -2.67 -49.59 -7.40
CA SER A 490 -3.96 -50.25 -7.15
C SER A 490 -5.18 -49.33 -7.30
N TYR A 491 -4.98 -48.06 -7.64
CA TYR A 491 -6.05 -47.06 -7.77
C TYR A 491 -6.21 -46.63 -9.23
N THR A 492 -7.42 -46.26 -9.61
CA THR A 492 -7.71 -45.60 -10.90
C THR A 492 -8.23 -44.21 -10.61
N VAL A 493 -7.57 -43.19 -11.16
CA VAL A 493 -8.05 -41.82 -11.15
C VAL A 493 -9.21 -41.74 -12.14
N ASP A 494 -10.39 -41.38 -11.65
CA ASP A 494 -11.65 -41.28 -12.40
C ASP A 494 -12.00 -39.85 -12.84
N SER A 495 -11.35 -38.86 -12.21
CA SER A 495 -11.59 -37.44 -12.41
C SER A 495 -10.30 -36.65 -12.17
N LYS A 496 -10.13 -35.56 -12.92
CA LYS A 496 -8.98 -34.66 -12.77
C LYS A 496 -9.41 -33.21 -12.73
N TYR A 497 -8.68 -32.42 -11.95
CA TYR A 497 -8.70 -30.98 -12.11
C TYR A 497 -8.07 -30.60 -13.46
N ASP A 498 -8.71 -29.71 -14.23
CA ASP A 498 -8.25 -29.36 -15.57
C ASP A 498 -7.15 -28.29 -15.60
N GLY A 499 -6.88 -27.64 -14.46
CA GLY A 499 -5.74 -26.73 -14.31
C GLY A 499 -4.44 -27.51 -14.12
N ASN A 500 -3.30 -26.88 -14.41
CA ASN A 500 -2.02 -27.57 -14.38
C ASN A 500 -0.85 -26.70 -13.91
N TRP A 501 0.22 -27.40 -13.52
CA TRP A 501 1.52 -26.84 -13.23
C TRP A 501 2.51 -27.38 -14.26
N ILE A 502 3.26 -26.48 -14.89
CA ILE A 502 4.30 -26.83 -15.87
C ILE A 502 5.63 -26.39 -15.29
N PHE A 503 6.53 -27.33 -15.05
CA PHE A 503 7.87 -27.03 -14.57
C PHE A 503 8.86 -26.94 -15.74
N SER A 504 9.91 -26.13 -15.58
CA SER A 504 10.98 -26.00 -16.56
C SER A 504 12.29 -25.56 -15.90
N THR A 505 13.39 -25.70 -16.63
CA THR A 505 14.74 -25.25 -16.20
C THR A 505 15.26 -24.17 -17.18
N PRO A 506 14.75 -22.94 -17.10
CA PRO A 506 14.95 -21.94 -18.16
C PRO A 506 16.41 -21.51 -18.33
N THR A 507 17.19 -21.46 -17.26
CA THR A 507 18.64 -21.20 -17.29
C THR A 507 19.32 -21.90 -16.12
N ASN A 508 20.51 -22.45 -16.34
CA ASN A 508 21.30 -23.23 -15.36
C ASN A 508 20.52 -24.43 -14.79
N VAL A 509 20.88 -25.63 -15.21
CA VAL A 509 20.17 -26.85 -14.83
C VAL A 509 20.61 -27.29 -13.43
N PRO A 510 19.69 -27.35 -12.44
CA PRO A 510 20.03 -27.84 -11.10
C PRO A 510 20.24 -29.35 -11.12
N VAL A 511 21.09 -29.86 -10.22
CA VAL A 511 21.32 -31.31 -10.08
C VAL A 511 21.01 -31.77 -8.65
N SER A 512 20.28 -32.87 -8.54
CA SER A 512 19.92 -33.57 -7.31
C SER A 512 19.77 -35.05 -7.63
N GLU A 513 19.95 -35.94 -6.66
CA GLU A 513 19.71 -37.38 -6.87
C GLU A 513 18.27 -37.67 -7.29
N SER A 514 17.32 -36.99 -6.66
CA SER A 514 15.92 -37.02 -7.04
C SER A 514 15.18 -35.77 -6.57
N TYR A 515 13.95 -35.62 -7.05
CA TYR A 515 13.05 -34.53 -6.74
C TYR A 515 11.75 -35.08 -6.20
N ASN A 516 11.20 -34.42 -5.18
CA ASN A 516 9.85 -34.68 -4.71
C ASN A 516 9.00 -33.44 -4.96
N ILE A 517 7.72 -33.64 -5.25
CA ILE A 517 6.76 -32.56 -5.46
C ILE A 517 5.51 -32.74 -4.61
N ALA A 518 4.91 -31.62 -4.24
CA ALA A 518 3.54 -31.56 -3.75
C ALA A 518 2.74 -30.53 -4.54
N LEU A 519 1.53 -30.88 -4.94
CA LEU A 519 0.63 -29.98 -5.66
C LEU A 519 -0.67 -29.82 -4.87
N PHE A 520 -1.22 -28.61 -4.87
CA PHE A 520 -2.42 -28.23 -4.13
C PHE A 520 -3.46 -27.71 -5.11
N GLY A 521 -4.70 -28.18 -5.03
CA GLY A 521 -5.85 -27.68 -5.76
C GLY A 521 -6.96 -27.35 -4.78
N GLN A 522 -6.71 -26.45 -3.81
CA GLN A 522 -7.70 -26.22 -2.76
C GLN A 522 -9.06 -25.84 -3.36
N ASN A 523 -10.12 -26.53 -2.91
CA ASN A 523 -11.50 -26.37 -3.37
C ASN A 523 -11.75 -26.72 -4.85
N THR A 524 -10.88 -27.48 -5.52
CA THR A 524 -11.14 -27.95 -6.90
C THR A 524 -12.15 -29.10 -6.96
N PHE A 525 -12.13 -29.98 -5.97
CA PHE A 525 -13.06 -31.11 -5.81
C PHE A 525 -13.08 -31.57 -4.34
N GLN A 526 -13.98 -32.48 -3.98
CA GLN A 526 -14.03 -33.08 -2.64
C GLN A 526 -13.03 -34.24 -2.55
N ALA A 527 -12.05 -34.17 -1.64
CA ALA A 527 -11.09 -35.26 -1.41
C ALA A 527 -11.56 -36.15 -0.25
N SER A 528 -11.98 -37.39 -0.54
CA SER A 528 -12.66 -38.23 0.46
C SER A 528 -11.75 -38.95 1.46
N ASN A 529 -10.46 -39.13 1.17
CA ASN A 529 -9.53 -39.93 2.00
C ASN A 529 -8.06 -39.48 1.91
N GLY A 530 -7.80 -38.28 1.39
CA GLY A 530 -6.46 -37.74 1.16
C GLY A 530 -5.58 -38.50 0.18
N ASN A 531 -6.16 -39.34 -0.66
CA ASN A 531 -5.46 -40.14 -1.67
C ASN A 531 -5.55 -39.55 -3.09
N SER A 532 -5.65 -38.22 -3.23
CA SER A 532 -5.56 -37.56 -4.55
C SER A 532 -4.23 -37.90 -5.22
N ARG A 533 -4.20 -37.95 -6.56
CA ARG A 533 -3.02 -38.35 -7.35
C ARG A 533 -2.48 -37.22 -8.22
N ILE A 534 -1.15 -37.20 -8.40
CA ILE A 534 -0.51 -36.36 -9.42
C ILE A 534 -0.37 -37.16 -10.71
N ILE A 535 -0.96 -36.64 -11.77
CA ILE A 535 -0.96 -37.23 -13.11
C ILE A 535 -0.35 -36.26 -14.13
N LYS A 536 0.14 -36.81 -15.24
CA LYS A 536 0.31 -36.09 -16.50
C LYS A 536 -1.04 -36.00 -17.21
N THR A 537 -1.09 -35.27 -18.34
CA THR A 537 -2.34 -35.04 -19.09
C THR A 537 -3.11 -36.33 -19.43
N ALA A 538 -2.40 -37.41 -19.76
CA ALA A 538 -2.97 -38.68 -20.22
C ALA A 538 -2.34 -39.94 -19.57
N SER A 539 -1.49 -39.77 -18.55
CA SER A 539 -0.83 -40.89 -17.87
C SER A 539 -0.54 -40.53 -16.42
N VAL A 540 -0.18 -41.53 -15.62
CA VAL A 540 0.36 -41.29 -14.28
C VAL A 540 1.71 -40.55 -14.41
N LEU A 541 2.01 -39.63 -13.48
CA LEU A 541 3.39 -39.12 -13.34
C LEU A 541 4.31 -40.26 -12.90
N GLU A 542 5.61 -40.20 -13.09
CA GLU A 542 6.53 -41.23 -12.58
C GLU A 542 6.73 -41.08 -11.06
N GLY A 543 7.62 -41.90 -10.47
CA GLY A 543 7.94 -41.86 -9.05
C GLY A 543 6.86 -42.49 -8.14
N ILE A 544 7.07 -42.38 -6.84
CA ILE A 544 6.26 -43.04 -5.81
C ILE A 544 5.20 -42.07 -5.29
N HIS A 545 3.93 -42.50 -5.36
CA HIS A 545 2.81 -41.76 -4.76
C HIS A 545 2.97 -41.66 -3.24
N SER A 546 2.61 -40.52 -2.68
CA SER A 546 2.48 -40.29 -1.24
C SER A 546 1.19 -39.55 -0.95
N ASN A 547 0.49 -39.96 0.12
CA ASN A 547 -0.82 -39.41 0.44
C ASN A 547 -0.72 -37.91 0.76
N GLY A 548 -1.72 -37.16 0.31
CA GLY A 548 -1.94 -35.78 0.72
C GLY A 548 -2.84 -35.72 1.95
N THR A 549 -3.81 -34.82 1.95
CA THR A 549 -4.76 -34.61 3.06
C THR A 549 -6.18 -34.55 2.54
N ASN A 550 -7.16 -34.26 3.42
CA ASN A 550 -8.56 -34.09 3.04
C ASN A 550 -8.84 -32.80 2.21
N LEU A 551 -7.80 -32.01 1.90
CA LEU A 551 -7.84 -31.01 0.83
C LEU A 551 -7.28 -31.64 -0.45
N PRO A 552 -7.78 -31.28 -1.66
CA PRO A 552 -7.18 -31.76 -2.91
C PRO A 552 -5.70 -31.41 -2.98
N SER A 553 -4.87 -32.38 -2.64
CA SER A 553 -3.43 -32.26 -2.47
C SER A 553 -2.83 -33.64 -2.63
N SER A 554 -1.67 -33.71 -3.26
CA SER A 554 -0.99 -34.98 -3.53
C SER A 554 0.51 -34.76 -3.58
N GLN A 555 1.27 -35.82 -3.31
CA GLN A 555 2.72 -35.79 -3.29
C GLN A 555 3.29 -36.91 -4.17
N ARG A 556 4.41 -36.62 -4.84
CA ARG A 556 5.18 -37.58 -5.62
C ARG A 556 6.64 -37.52 -5.21
N THR A 557 7.28 -38.67 -5.01
CA THR A 557 8.69 -38.74 -4.59
C THR A 557 9.55 -39.54 -5.58
N GLY A 558 10.86 -39.26 -5.59
CA GLY A 558 11.81 -40.03 -6.39
C GLY A 558 11.78 -39.71 -7.89
N LEU A 559 11.35 -38.51 -8.28
CA LEU A 559 11.37 -38.07 -9.67
C LEU A 559 12.80 -37.76 -10.12
N THR A 560 13.14 -38.09 -11.37
CA THR A 560 14.27 -37.47 -12.05
C THR A 560 13.92 -36.02 -12.43
N LEU A 561 14.92 -35.22 -12.80
CA LEU A 561 14.67 -33.86 -13.26
C LEU A 561 13.80 -33.83 -14.53
N GLU A 562 14.03 -34.74 -15.47
CA GLU A 562 13.23 -34.88 -16.71
C GLU A 562 11.79 -35.31 -16.43
N GLN A 563 11.54 -36.07 -15.37
CA GLN A 563 10.16 -36.41 -14.99
C GLN A 563 9.44 -35.25 -14.31
N LEU A 564 10.19 -34.37 -13.64
CA LEU A 564 9.65 -33.16 -13.01
C LEU A 564 9.26 -32.10 -14.05
N THR A 565 10.10 -31.89 -15.07
CA THR A 565 9.98 -30.82 -16.08
C THR A 565 9.53 -31.37 -17.41
#